data_AF-A0A1G0XB36-F1
#
_entry.id   AF-A0A1G0XB36-F1
#
_cell.length_a   1.000
_cell.length_b   1.000
_cell.length_c   1.000
_cell.angle_alpha   90.00
_cell.angle_beta   90.00
_cell.angle_gamma   90.00
#
_symmetry.space_group_name_H-M   'P 1'
#
loop_
_entity.id
_entity.type
_entity.pdbx_description
1 polymer ?
#
loop_
_entity_poly.entity_id
_entity_poly.type
_entity_poly.pdbx_seq_one_letter_code
_entity_poly.pdbx_strand_id
1 'polypeptide(L)'
;MKLLKIFYLLLFLLLCNALIIKAQDLNVHFLIGKKQSEVIKKYGNPAHKDDSNPDMICMFYKSKLHTMIFVSDKNGVYQSEASKTYGTKNDAVKDLDACISGSVSNGFTIDSVTTSDFRLRKKGVKADLQLSENKLSDKFEIRVKANKSED
;
A
#
# COMPACT_ATOMS: atom_id res chain seq x y z
N MET A 1 11.11 45.20 7.14
CA MET A 1 11.76 44.13 6.32
C MET A 1 11.98 42.81 7.05
N LYS A 2 12.47 42.77 8.31
CA LYS A 2 12.70 41.49 9.03
C LYS A 2 11.42 40.68 9.31
N LEU A 3 10.33 41.32 9.75
CA LEU A 3 9.04 40.65 9.96
C LEU A 3 8.48 40.02 8.67
N LEU A 4 8.60 40.72 7.54
CA LEU A 4 8.13 40.22 6.26
C LEU A 4 8.90 38.97 5.81
N LYS A 5 10.22 38.92 6.06
CA LYS A 5 11.05 37.73 5.81
C LYS A 5 10.67 36.55 6.72
N ILE A 6 10.34 36.81 7.97
CA ILE A 6 9.87 35.77 8.92
C ILE A 6 8.50 35.22 8.48
N PHE A 7 7.60 36.08 8.01
CA PHE A 7 6.29 35.68 7.49
C PHE A 7 6.42 34.75 6.28
N TYR A 8 7.26 35.10 5.30
CA TYR A 8 7.51 34.23 4.14
C TYR A 8 8.17 32.90 4.52
N LEU A 9 9.08 32.90 5.51
CA LEU A 9 9.71 31.67 6.01
C LEU A 9 8.68 30.74 6.67
N LEU A 10 7.77 31.28 7.49
CA LEU A 10 6.69 30.52 8.11
C LEU A 10 5.70 29.97 7.09
N LEU A 11 5.34 30.77 6.07
CA LEU A 11 4.47 30.33 4.98
C LEU A 11 5.10 29.20 4.16
N PHE A 12 6.41 29.30 3.88
CA PHE A 12 7.17 28.25 3.20
C PHE A 12 7.22 26.95 4.01
N LEU A 13 7.47 27.04 5.32
CA LEU A 13 7.43 25.88 6.23
C LEU A 13 6.04 25.22 6.30
N LEU A 14 4.96 26.01 6.27
CA LEU A 14 3.59 25.49 6.27
C LEU A 14 3.26 24.74 4.96
N LEU A 15 3.71 25.26 3.82
CA LEU A 15 3.53 24.62 2.51
C LEU A 15 4.36 23.33 2.36
N CYS A 16 5.55 23.27 2.95
CA CYS A 16 6.38 22.07 2.95
C CYS A 16 5.77 20.90 3.74
N ASN A 17 4.94 21.18 4.76
CA ASN A 17 4.24 20.14 5.52
C ASN A 17 3.05 19.52 4.75
N ALA A 18 2.52 20.22 3.73
CA ALA A 18 1.45 19.68 2.88
C ALA A 18 1.96 18.57 1.92
N LEU A 19 3.28 18.38 1.82
CA LEU A 19 3.91 17.38 0.94
C LEU A 19 4.22 16.06 1.64
N ILE A 20 3.70 15.80 2.85
CA ILE A 20 3.87 14.50 3.51
C ILE A 20 3.13 13.44 2.70
N ILE A 21 3.94 12.68 1.98
CA ILE A 21 3.65 11.65 0.99
C ILE A 21 2.60 10.65 1.50
N LYS A 22 1.72 10.20 0.59
CA LYS A 22 0.70 9.17 0.77
C LYS A 22 1.31 7.76 1.00
N ALA A 23 2.05 7.60 2.09
CA ALA A 23 2.67 6.33 2.50
C ALA A 23 1.66 5.31 3.10
N GLN A 24 0.37 5.43 2.77
CA GLN A 24 -0.71 4.64 3.40
C GLN A 24 -1.67 4.02 2.38
N ASP A 25 -1.18 3.68 1.19
CA ASP A 25 -1.98 3.11 0.10
C ASP A 25 -2.01 1.57 0.17
N LEU A 26 -3.22 0.98 0.23
CA LEU A 26 -3.44 -0.48 0.24
C LEU A 26 -3.31 -1.11 -1.17
N ASN A 27 -3.24 -0.30 -2.23
CA ASN A 27 -3.19 -0.75 -3.62
C ASN A 27 -1.80 -1.27 -4.04
N VAL A 28 -1.17 -2.10 -3.22
CA VAL A 28 0.17 -2.67 -3.48
C VAL A 28 0.18 -3.64 -4.66
N HIS A 29 -0.96 -4.27 -4.93
CA HIS A 29 -1.15 -5.19 -6.05
C HIS A 29 -0.98 -4.52 -7.44
N PHE A 30 -1.07 -3.19 -7.53
CA PHE A 30 -0.76 -2.44 -8.76
C PHE A 30 0.74 -2.39 -9.08
N LEU A 31 1.60 -2.76 -8.12
CA LEU A 31 3.05 -2.73 -8.29
C LEU A 31 3.63 -4.08 -8.69
N ILE A 32 2.83 -5.14 -8.82
CA ILE A 32 3.29 -6.39 -9.41
C ILE A 32 3.79 -6.13 -10.84
N GLY A 33 5.00 -6.62 -11.13
CA GLY A 33 5.74 -6.41 -12.38
C GLY A 33 6.49 -5.07 -12.47
N LYS A 34 6.36 -4.17 -11.48
CA LYS A 34 7.08 -2.89 -11.46
C LYS A 34 8.49 -3.03 -10.91
N LYS A 35 9.37 -2.09 -11.27
CA LYS A 35 10.74 -2.07 -10.72
C LYS A 35 10.74 -1.61 -9.26
N GLN A 36 11.74 -2.03 -8.49
CA GLN A 36 11.95 -1.56 -7.11
C GLN A 36 12.01 -0.03 -7.02
N SER A 37 12.63 0.62 -8.00
CA SER A 37 12.71 2.09 -8.07
C SER A 37 11.34 2.75 -8.17
N GLU A 38 10.34 2.11 -8.77
CA GLU A 38 8.97 2.63 -8.81
C GLU A 38 8.28 2.51 -7.45
N VAL A 39 8.54 1.43 -6.71
CA VAL A 39 8.07 1.26 -5.32
C VAL A 39 8.68 2.34 -4.43
N ILE A 40 10.00 2.55 -4.51
CA ILE A 40 10.73 3.56 -3.74
C ILE A 40 10.28 4.97 -4.13
N LYS A 41 10.02 5.23 -5.42
CA LYS A 41 9.48 6.51 -5.87
C LYS A 41 8.09 6.78 -5.27
N LYS A 42 7.25 5.75 -5.11
CA LYS A 42 5.89 5.89 -4.58
C LYS A 42 5.85 6.03 -3.05
N TYR A 43 6.64 5.22 -2.33
CA TYR A 43 6.54 5.09 -0.88
C TYR A 43 7.75 5.65 -0.11
N GLY A 44 8.78 6.10 -0.81
CA GLY A 44 10.06 6.48 -0.23
C GLY A 44 10.94 5.27 0.07
N ASN A 45 11.99 5.51 0.87
CA ASN A 45 12.90 4.46 1.29
C ASN A 45 12.20 3.49 2.27
N PRO A 46 12.41 2.18 2.11
CA PRO A 46 11.86 1.20 3.06
C PRO A 46 12.52 1.36 4.43
N ALA A 47 11.79 0.96 5.48
CA ALA A 47 12.33 0.90 6.83
C ALA A 47 13.41 -0.19 6.97
N HIS A 48 13.28 -1.27 6.21
CA HIS A 48 14.30 -2.32 6.08
C HIS A 48 14.32 -2.85 4.66
N LYS A 49 15.52 -3.17 4.17
CA LYS A 49 15.73 -3.81 2.87
C LYS A 49 16.70 -4.98 3.08
N ASP A 50 16.30 -6.15 2.60
CA ASP A 50 17.17 -7.32 2.48
C ASP A 50 17.50 -7.53 1.00
N ASP A 51 18.76 -7.34 0.66
CA ASP A 51 19.33 -7.59 -0.67
C ASP A 51 20.49 -8.60 -0.62
N SER A 52 20.49 -9.47 0.38
CA SER A 52 21.45 -10.57 0.49
C SER A 52 21.36 -11.57 -0.68
N ASN A 53 20.20 -11.67 -1.32
CA ASN A 53 19.97 -12.48 -2.51
C ASN A 53 19.46 -11.59 -3.68
N PRO A 54 20.20 -11.47 -4.80
CA PRO A 54 19.77 -10.63 -5.94
C PRO A 54 18.51 -11.16 -6.65
N ASP A 55 18.18 -12.44 -6.50
CA ASP A 55 16.95 -13.04 -7.03
C ASP A 55 15.74 -12.84 -6.09
N MET A 56 15.95 -12.31 -4.89
CA MET A 56 14.92 -12.09 -3.89
C MET A 56 15.27 -10.90 -3.00
N ILE A 57 14.95 -9.70 -3.50
CA ILE A 57 15.09 -8.46 -2.76
C ILE A 57 13.77 -8.15 -2.06
N CYS A 58 13.81 -8.06 -0.74
CA CYS A 58 12.67 -7.76 0.12
C CYS A 58 12.74 -6.32 0.63
N MET A 59 11.68 -5.55 0.42
CA MET A 59 11.52 -4.19 0.97
C MET A 59 10.37 -4.16 1.97
N PHE A 60 10.67 -3.68 3.18
CA PHE A 60 9.71 -3.62 4.28
C PHE A 60 9.42 -2.16 4.65
N TYR A 61 8.15 -1.80 4.62
CA TYR A 61 7.63 -0.52 5.07
C TYR A 61 6.76 -0.75 6.29
N LYS A 62 6.99 -0.02 7.37
CA LYS A 62 6.22 -0.17 8.60
C LYS A 62 5.98 1.15 9.29
N SER A 63 4.74 1.33 9.73
CA SER A 63 4.30 2.35 10.68
C SER A 63 3.46 1.69 11.77
N LYS A 64 2.91 2.48 12.70
CA LYS A 64 2.07 1.97 13.80
C LYS A 64 0.78 1.29 13.31
N LEU A 65 0.23 1.74 12.18
CA LEU A 65 -1.08 1.31 11.68
C LEU A 65 -1.02 0.69 10.28
N HIS A 66 0.17 0.60 9.68
CA HIS A 66 0.33 0.19 8.30
C HIS A 66 1.61 -0.62 8.12
N THR A 67 1.53 -1.73 7.41
CA THR A 67 2.69 -2.50 6.93
C THR A 67 2.60 -2.72 5.43
N MET A 68 3.73 -2.68 4.73
CA MET A 68 3.84 -3.15 3.35
C MET A 68 5.11 -3.95 3.18
N ILE A 69 5.04 -5.00 2.37
CA ILE A 69 6.16 -5.85 2.00
C ILE A 69 6.14 -5.99 0.48
N PHE A 70 7.30 -5.82 -0.14
CA PHE A 70 7.49 -6.08 -1.57
C PHE A 70 8.64 -7.05 -1.74
N VAL A 71 8.42 -8.10 -2.51
CA VAL A 71 9.45 -9.06 -2.90
C VAL A 71 9.64 -8.95 -4.41
N SER A 72 10.90 -8.80 -4.81
CA SER A 72 11.25 -8.49 -6.19
C SER A 72 12.54 -9.17 -6.63
N ASP A 73 12.65 -9.38 -7.94
CA ASP A 73 13.86 -9.85 -8.60
C ASP A 73 14.28 -8.85 -9.69
N LYS A 74 15.17 -9.26 -10.60
CA LYS A 74 15.58 -8.47 -11.79
C LYS A 74 14.42 -8.11 -12.73
N ASN A 75 13.33 -8.87 -12.71
CA ASN A 75 12.16 -8.68 -13.57
C ASN A 75 11.11 -7.77 -12.93
N GLY A 76 11.24 -7.46 -11.63
CA GLY A 76 10.38 -6.56 -10.88
C GLY A 76 9.75 -7.22 -9.66
N VAL A 77 8.77 -6.55 -9.07
CA VAL A 77 8.01 -7.09 -7.93
C VAL A 77 7.18 -8.29 -8.39
N TYR A 78 7.36 -9.44 -7.77
CA TYR A 78 6.55 -10.64 -8.04
C TYR A 78 5.63 -11.01 -6.88
N GLN A 79 5.84 -10.45 -5.70
CA GLN A 79 4.94 -10.57 -4.56
C GLN A 79 4.86 -9.25 -3.79
N SER A 80 3.67 -8.91 -3.32
CA SER A 80 3.47 -7.76 -2.44
C SER A 80 2.40 -8.05 -1.39
N GLU A 81 2.56 -7.47 -0.22
CA GLU A 81 1.58 -7.51 0.85
C GLU A 81 1.41 -6.14 1.48
N ALA A 82 0.19 -5.79 1.88
CA ALA A 82 -0.09 -4.65 2.73
C ALA A 82 -1.12 -5.00 3.80
N SER A 83 -0.98 -4.40 4.98
CA SER A 83 -2.03 -4.38 5.98
C SER A 83 -2.21 -2.99 6.56
N LYS A 84 -3.45 -2.61 6.87
CA LYS A 84 -3.78 -1.37 7.56
C LYS A 84 -4.82 -1.62 8.64
N THR A 85 -4.56 -1.09 9.83
CA THR A 85 -5.41 -1.24 11.01
C THR A 85 -6.25 0.01 11.24
N TYR A 86 -7.52 -0.18 11.61
CA TYR A 86 -8.53 0.85 11.81
C TYR A 86 -9.18 0.71 13.19
N GLY A 87 -9.61 1.83 13.76
CA GLY A 87 -10.34 1.85 15.02
C GLY A 87 -11.84 1.58 14.87
N THR A 88 -12.40 1.75 13.66
CA THR A 88 -13.82 1.52 13.40
C THR A 88 -14.02 0.69 12.13
N LYS A 89 -15.13 -0.06 12.09
CA LYS A 89 -15.53 -0.83 10.91
C LYS A 89 -15.81 0.07 9.72
N ASN A 90 -16.46 1.22 9.94
CA ASN A 90 -16.84 2.15 8.87
C ASN A 90 -15.61 2.71 8.14
N ASP A 91 -14.55 3.06 8.87
CA ASP A 91 -13.31 3.54 8.25
C ASP A 91 -12.64 2.45 7.40
N ALA A 92 -12.66 1.21 7.90
CA ALA A 92 -12.12 0.07 7.16
C ALA A 92 -12.95 -0.22 5.90
N VAL A 93 -14.28 -0.22 5.99
CA VAL A 93 -15.16 -0.44 4.84
C VAL A 93 -14.96 0.65 3.79
N LYS A 94 -14.80 1.92 4.18
CA LYS A 94 -14.54 3.01 3.24
C LYS A 94 -13.25 2.82 2.45
N ASP A 95 -12.16 2.42 3.11
CA ASP A 95 -10.89 2.16 2.42
C ASP A 95 -10.93 0.86 1.60
N LEU A 96 -11.70 -0.14 2.04
CA LEU A 96 -11.96 -1.38 1.30
C LEU A 96 -12.69 -1.06 -0.01
N ASP A 97 -13.77 -0.29 0.04
CA ASP A 97 -14.56 0.14 -1.12
C ASP A 97 -13.71 0.97 -2.09
N ALA A 98 -12.84 1.84 -1.57
CA ALA A 98 -11.90 2.60 -2.37
C ALA A 98 -10.87 1.70 -3.06
N CYS A 99 -10.36 0.67 -2.38
CA CYS A 99 -9.45 -0.33 -2.94
C CYS A 99 -10.14 -1.14 -4.06
N ILE A 100 -11.36 -1.63 -3.81
CA ILE A 100 -12.20 -2.34 -4.78
C ILE A 100 -12.46 -1.47 -6.02
N SER A 101 -12.96 -0.25 -5.81
CA SER A 101 -13.27 0.69 -6.91
C SER A 101 -12.03 1.06 -7.72
N GLY A 102 -10.91 1.29 -7.04
CA GLY A 102 -9.61 1.52 -7.67
C GLY A 102 -9.16 0.31 -8.50
N SER A 103 -9.35 -0.90 -7.98
CA SER A 103 -9.00 -2.16 -8.66
C SER A 103 -9.81 -2.35 -9.94
N VAL A 104 -11.14 -2.19 -9.88
CA VAL A 104 -12.03 -2.24 -11.05
C VAL A 104 -11.61 -1.21 -12.10
N SER A 105 -11.35 0.03 -11.67
CA SER A 105 -10.90 1.11 -12.55
C SER A 105 -9.55 0.81 -13.22
N ASN A 106 -8.71 -0.02 -12.60
CA ASN A 106 -7.43 -0.48 -13.14
C ASN A 106 -7.53 -1.80 -13.92
N GLY A 107 -8.74 -2.26 -14.23
CA GLY A 107 -9.00 -3.44 -15.06
C GLY A 107 -8.85 -4.77 -14.32
N PHE A 108 -8.99 -4.77 -13.00
CA PHE A 108 -9.16 -6.02 -12.24
C PHE A 108 -10.61 -6.48 -12.29
N THR A 109 -10.81 -7.78 -12.50
CA THR A 109 -12.06 -8.46 -12.20
C THR A 109 -12.08 -8.85 -10.72
N ILE A 110 -13.26 -8.76 -10.10
CA ILE A 110 -13.44 -9.05 -8.67
C ILE A 110 -14.39 -10.23 -8.51
N ASP A 111 -13.94 -11.22 -7.76
CA ASP A 111 -14.73 -12.38 -7.33
C ASP A 111 -14.85 -12.33 -5.80
N SER A 112 -16.08 -12.20 -5.28
CA SER A 112 -16.33 -12.15 -3.83
C SER A 112 -16.54 -13.55 -3.28
N VAL A 113 -15.71 -13.97 -2.34
CA VAL A 113 -15.92 -15.22 -1.58
C VAL A 113 -16.89 -14.97 -0.42
N THR A 114 -16.79 -13.81 0.20
CA THR A 114 -17.69 -13.31 1.26
C THR A 114 -17.88 -11.79 1.12
N THR A 115 -18.63 -11.15 2.01
CA THR A 115 -18.71 -9.68 2.08
C THR A 115 -17.40 -9.01 2.53
N SER A 116 -16.43 -9.81 2.98
CA SER A 116 -15.17 -9.33 3.56
C SER A 116 -13.94 -9.91 2.86
N ASP A 117 -14.10 -10.86 1.92
CA ASP A 117 -13.03 -11.55 1.21
C ASP A 117 -13.24 -11.46 -0.29
N PHE A 118 -12.29 -10.84 -0.98
CA PHE A 118 -12.35 -10.54 -2.40
C PHE A 118 -11.10 -11.06 -3.09
N ARG A 119 -11.29 -11.74 -4.22
CA ARG A 119 -10.23 -12.14 -5.14
C ARG A 119 -10.21 -11.16 -6.29
N LEU A 120 -9.10 -10.46 -6.45
CA LEU A 120 -8.84 -9.53 -7.54
C LEU A 120 -7.96 -10.24 -8.57
N ARG A 121 -8.35 -10.18 -9.84
CA ARG A 121 -7.59 -10.78 -10.94
C ARG A 121 -7.42 -9.80 -12.09
N LYS A 122 -6.22 -9.78 -12.64
CA LYS A 122 -5.88 -9.10 -13.90
C LYS A 122 -4.78 -9.92 -14.55
N LYS A 123 -4.64 -9.87 -15.88
CA LYS A 123 -3.52 -10.52 -16.56
C LYS A 123 -2.19 -10.20 -15.87
N GLY A 124 -1.47 -11.24 -15.47
CA GLY A 124 -0.19 -11.17 -14.76
C GLY A 124 -0.28 -10.95 -13.25
N VAL A 125 -1.47 -10.79 -12.65
CA VAL A 125 -1.66 -10.44 -11.23
C VAL A 125 -2.86 -11.15 -10.61
N LYS A 126 -2.63 -11.85 -9.50
CA LYS A 126 -3.68 -12.33 -8.59
C LYS A 126 -3.51 -11.65 -7.23
N ALA A 127 -4.61 -11.22 -6.62
CA ALA A 127 -4.58 -10.67 -5.28
C ALA A 127 -5.79 -11.08 -4.45
N ASP A 128 -5.57 -11.21 -3.15
CA ASP A 128 -6.61 -11.41 -2.14
C ASP A 128 -6.70 -10.15 -1.28
N LEU A 129 -7.91 -9.64 -1.13
CA LEU A 129 -8.26 -8.48 -0.32
C LEU A 129 -9.23 -8.91 0.77
N GLN A 130 -8.85 -8.72 2.03
CA GLN A 130 -9.58 -9.23 3.18
C GLN A 130 -9.81 -8.13 4.21
N LEU A 131 -11.02 -8.08 4.79
CA LEU A 131 -11.37 -7.30 5.96
C LEU A 131 -11.62 -8.24 7.14
N SER A 132 -10.89 -8.05 8.23
CA SER A 132 -11.03 -8.85 9.44
C SER A 132 -11.16 -7.98 10.70
N GLU A 133 -11.75 -8.54 11.74
CA GLU A 133 -11.87 -7.91 13.06
C GLU A 133 -11.01 -8.67 14.06
N ASN A 134 -10.12 -7.95 14.74
CA ASN A 134 -9.36 -8.46 15.87
C ASN A 134 -10.13 -8.19 17.17
N LYS A 135 -10.88 -9.22 17.60
CA LYS A 135 -11.71 -9.22 18.82
C LYS A 135 -10.95 -9.00 20.14
N LEU A 136 -9.62 -9.14 20.15
CA LEU A 136 -8.82 -8.88 21.35
C LEU A 136 -8.47 -7.40 21.51
N SER A 137 -8.44 -6.67 20.40
CA SER A 137 -8.04 -5.26 20.36
C SER A 137 -9.17 -4.32 19.95
N ASP A 138 -10.33 -4.86 19.59
CA ASP A 138 -11.46 -4.16 18.99
C ASP A 138 -11.06 -3.29 17.79
N LYS A 139 -10.20 -3.85 16.93
CA LYS A 139 -9.71 -3.18 15.72
C LYS A 139 -10.07 -3.96 14.48
N PHE A 140 -10.16 -3.24 13.37
CA PHE A 140 -10.39 -3.81 12.05
C PHE A 140 -9.09 -3.76 11.26
N GLU A 141 -8.81 -4.78 10.46
CA GLU A 141 -7.65 -4.82 9.58
C GLU A 141 -8.08 -5.14 8.16
N ILE A 142 -7.60 -4.34 7.21
CA ILE A 142 -7.61 -4.71 5.80
C ILE A 142 -6.25 -5.26 5.45
N ARG A 143 -6.23 -6.41 4.77
CA ARG A 143 -5.02 -7.05 4.26
C ARG A 143 -5.16 -7.29 2.76
N VAL A 144 -4.12 -6.94 2.02
CA VAL A 144 -4.00 -7.18 0.58
C VAL A 144 -2.76 -8.04 0.36
N LYS A 145 -2.91 -9.18 -0.29
CA LYS A 145 -1.78 -10.02 -0.74
C LYS A 145 -1.85 -10.16 -2.24
N ALA A 146 -0.77 -9.93 -2.95
CA ALA A 146 -0.72 -10.08 -4.38
C ALA A 146 0.52 -10.82 -4.84
N ASN A 147 0.36 -11.59 -5.90
CA ASN A 147 1.42 -12.34 -6.54
C ASN A 147 1.32 -12.16 -8.05
N LYS A 148 2.47 -12.24 -8.72
CA LYS A 148 2.52 -12.45 -10.16
C LYS A 148 1.78 -13.75 -10.49
N SER A 149 0.95 -13.72 -11.52
CA SER A 149 0.25 -14.88 -12.07
C SER A 149 0.68 -15.10 -13.51
N GLU A 150 0.53 -16.33 -14.00
CA GLU A 150 0.71 -16.67 -15.41
C GLU A 150 -0.58 -16.45 -16.23
N ASP A 151 -1.72 -16.32 -15.54
CA ASP A 151 -3.05 -16.01 -16.10
C ASP A 151 -3.10 -14.65 -16.81
#